data_AF-A0A084G343-F1
#
_entry.id   AF-A0A084G343-F1
#
_cell.length_a   1.000
_cell.length_b   1.000
_cell.length_c   1.000
_cell.angle_alpha   90.00
_cell.angle_beta   90.00
_cell.angle_gamma   90.00
#
_symmetry.space_group_name_H-M   'P 1'
#
loop_
_entity.id
_entity.type
_entity.pdbx_description
1 polymer ?
#
loop_
_entity_poly.entity_id
_entity_poly.type
_entity_poly.pdbx_seq_one_letter_code
_entity_poly.pdbx_strand_id
1 'polypeptide(L)'
;MYFGGTVRECVYTPWKDKYIDYAKFKSALREDRSEDDENRFCDEIFTQIEKLTEIPGATRQWPLSSASIPPLTSSRSLHTPSPLTINATPKKAKSRKLKKYGNIKYIGSLKIVKKHDHKRRNRYEFRPIMQLSLAEHFLLHPADPPDIVRQKFFTPDSRGSVSLAVTTMQCHLILAFTLFALCPLGKQIKANLQWSICDADPQTVLQKLGEDGTREPYKTTPITYYDIDPPSYSWGGLMFRTKTRRGEELSAVKVHFNSKMSDDLEAPIVEANFNRAALDTSERFLCVWDRYGNDTDFTCQIQSLLGGRKELWTDEQIRFAERCQSVTWGDLVGFGPNPNPKWRLNISSHRAVFDDVQVGPFHLMELEVKVLKDKGDEVYEKISRYLREHDIFMCHKQEPRTIRLFQAMGYDGSYHNLVKQSG
;
A
#
# COMPACT_ATOMS: atom_id res chain seq x y z
N MET A 1 -11.15 5.49 -27.68
CA MET A 1 -9.91 6.00 -27.04
C MET A 1 -8.69 5.66 -27.89
N TYR A 2 -8.00 6.69 -28.36
CA TYR A 2 -6.79 6.67 -29.20
C TYR A 2 -5.54 6.02 -28.55
N PHE A 3 -5.51 5.90 -27.22
CA PHE A 3 -4.30 5.48 -26.50
C PHE A 3 -3.76 4.09 -26.89
N GLY A 4 -4.62 3.10 -27.14
CA GLY A 4 -4.17 1.77 -27.56
C GLY A 4 -3.61 1.70 -28.99
N GLY A 5 -3.91 2.69 -29.83
CA GLY A 5 -3.28 2.89 -31.15
C GLY A 5 -1.94 3.61 -31.00
N THR A 6 -1.93 4.72 -30.24
CA THR A 6 -0.73 5.51 -29.96
C THR A 6 0.37 4.69 -29.25
N VAL A 7 0.01 3.81 -28.31
CA VAL A 7 0.98 2.90 -27.68
C VAL A 7 1.60 1.96 -28.70
N ARG A 8 0.79 1.37 -29.61
CA ARG A 8 1.26 0.48 -30.68
C ARG A 8 2.23 1.18 -31.66
N GLU A 9 1.95 2.44 -31.99
CA GLU A 9 2.80 3.26 -32.86
C GLU A 9 4.08 3.76 -32.16
N CYS A 10 4.09 3.80 -30.83
CA CYS A 10 5.21 4.28 -30.04
C CYS A 10 6.12 3.17 -29.50
N VAL A 11 5.85 1.90 -29.84
CA VAL A 11 6.67 0.74 -29.49
C VAL A 11 8.00 0.78 -30.24
N TYR A 12 9.10 0.68 -29.50
CA TYR A 12 10.39 0.41 -30.12
C TYR A 12 10.52 -1.08 -30.44
N THR A 13 10.63 -1.42 -31.73
CA THR A 13 10.58 -2.81 -32.24
C THR A 13 11.49 -3.80 -31.48
N PRO A 14 12.73 -3.46 -31.12
CA PRO A 14 13.61 -4.36 -30.36
C PRO A 14 13.15 -4.71 -28.94
N TRP A 15 12.17 -3.99 -28.37
CA TRP A 15 11.63 -4.25 -27.03
C TRP A 15 10.13 -4.53 -27.05
N LYS A 16 9.56 -4.86 -28.22
CA LYS A 16 8.12 -5.02 -28.44
C LYS A 16 7.47 -6.00 -27.46
N ASP A 17 8.17 -7.09 -27.16
CA ASP A 17 7.80 -8.15 -26.22
C ASP A 17 7.88 -7.73 -24.74
N LYS A 18 8.52 -6.60 -24.45
CA LYS A 18 8.68 -6.05 -23.09
C LYS A 18 7.64 -4.97 -22.75
N TYR A 19 6.92 -4.44 -23.74
CA TYR A 19 5.84 -3.47 -23.51
C TYR A 19 4.60 -4.14 -22.92
N ILE A 20 3.78 -3.34 -22.24
CA ILE A 20 2.50 -3.81 -21.71
C ILE A 20 1.54 -4.21 -22.85
N ASP A 21 1.00 -5.43 -22.80
CA ASP A 21 -0.02 -5.87 -23.75
C ASP A 21 -1.40 -5.34 -23.35
N TYR A 22 -1.61 -4.07 -23.67
CA TYR A 22 -2.85 -3.36 -23.36
C TYR A 22 -4.09 -4.01 -24.01
N ALA A 23 -3.93 -4.72 -25.13
CA ALA A 23 -5.04 -5.41 -25.79
C ALA A 23 -5.45 -6.66 -25.01
N LYS A 24 -4.48 -7.46 -24.57
CA LYS A 24 -4.70 -8.64 -23.71
C LYS A 24 -5.44 -8.25 -22.43
N PHE A 25 -4.97 -7.23 -21.70
CA PHE A 25 -5.66 -6.80 -20.48
C PHE A 25 -7.04 -6.21 -20.75
N LYS A 26 -7.23 -5.51 -21.87
CA LYS A 26 -8.55 -5.01 -22.24
C LYS A 26 -9.53 -6.16 -22.54
N SER A 27 -9.04 -7.29 -23.04
CA SER A 27 -9.82 -8.51 -23.23
C SER A 27 -10.12 -9.20 -21.90
N ALA A 28 -9.11 -9.37 -21.03
CA ALA A 28 -9.31 -9.92 -19.69
C ALA A 28 -10.38 -9.13 -18.91
N LEU A 29 -10.33 -7.80 -18.97
CA LEU A 29 -11.37 -6.94 -18.38
C LEU A 29 -12.75 -7.01 -19.06
N ARG A 30 -12.95 -7.82 -20.12
CA ARG A 30 -14.25 -8.09 -20.76
C ARG A 30 -14.82 -9.46 -20.40
N GLU A 31 -13.98 -10.39 -19.92
CA GLU A 31 -14.37 -11.74 -19.51
C GLU A 31 -15.13 -11.70 -18.16
N ASP A 32 -15.80 -12.80 -17.79
CA ASP A 32 -16.73 -12.85 -16.65
C ASP A 32 -16.06 -12.45 -15.32
N ARG A 33 -16.83 -11.81 -14.44
CA ARG A 33 -16.38 -11.24 -13.16
C ARG A 33 -16.12 -12.32 -12.08
N SER A 34 -15.51 -13.46 -12.41
CA SER A 34 -15.15 -14.45 -11.40
C SER A 34 -13.97 -13.97 -10.55
N GLU A 35 -13.72 -14.68 -9.45
CA GLU A 35 -12.53 -14.49 -8.61
C GLU A 35 -11.25 -14.98 -9.32
N ASP A 36 -11.36 -16.04 -10.13
CA ASP A 36 -10.26 -16.54 -10.94
C ASP A 36 -9.81 -15.55 -12.02
N ASP A 37 -10.74 -14.82 -12.65
CA ASP A 37 -10.43 -13.72 -13.59
C ASP A 37 -9.71 -12.56 -12.90
N GLU A 38 -10.02 -12.32 -11.63
CA GLU A 38 -9.38 -11.29 -10.81
C GLU A 38 -7.91 -11.63 -10.51
N ASN A 39 -7.68 -12.84 -10.01
CA ASN A 39 -6.33 -13.35 -9.73
C ASN A 39 -5.48 -13.40 -11.00
N ARG A 40 -6.06 -13.88 -12.12
CA ARG A 40 -5.38 -13.92 -13.42
C ARG A 40 -5.01 -12.53 -13.94
N PHE A 41 -5.88 -11.53 -13.76
CA PHE A 41 -5.57 -10.15 -14.13
C PHE A 41 -4.42 -9.59 -13.28
N CYS A 42 -4.46 -9.80 -11.97
CA CYS A 42 -3.44 -9.35 -11.03
C CYS A 42 -2.07 -10.02 -11.29
N ASP A 43 -2.04 -11.35 -11.45
CA ASP A 43 -0.80 -12.08 -11.73
C ASP A 43 -0.18 -11.64 -13.06
N GLU A 44 -0.98 -11.48 -14.10
CA GLU A 44 -0.50 -11.05 -15.42
C GLU A 44 0.04 -9.62 -15.39
N ILE A 45 -0.61 -8.71 -14.67
CA ILE A 45 -0.17 -7.31 -14.62
C ILE A 45 1.13 -7.15 -13.83
N PHE A 46 1.27 -7.83 -12.69
CA PHE A 46 2.53 -7.84 -11.94
C PHE A 46 3.66 -8.54 -12.71
N THR A 47 3.38 -9.67 -13.37
CA THR A 47 4.36 -10.34 -14.25
C THR A 47 4.88 -9.40 -15.35
N GLN A 48 4.00 -8.60 -15.97
CA GLN A 48 4.43 -7.65 -17.00
C GLN A 48 5.20 -6.46 -16.44
N ILE A 49 4.94 -6.03 -15.20
CA ILE A 49 5.76 -5.03 -14.51
C ILE A 49 7.14 -5.61 -14.21
N GLU A 50 7.26 -6.83 -13.67
CA GLU A 50 8.54 -7.44 -13.30
C GLU A 50 9.52 -7.56 -14.49
N LYS A 51 8.99 -7.87 -15.69
CA LYS A 51 9.74 -7.88 -16.96
C LYS A 51 10.41 -6.54 -17.32
N LEU A 52 10.19 -5.46 -16.57
CA LEU A 52 10.92 -4.19 -16.69
C LEU A 52 12.39 -4.31 -16.28
N THR A 53 12.68 -5.15 -15.30
CA THR A 53 14.03 -5.29 -14.72
C THR A 53 15.00 -6.00 -15.67
N GLU A 54 14.47 -6.67 -16.69
CA GLU A 54 15.22 -7.42 -17.69
C GLU A 54 15.91 -6.54 -18.75
N ILE A 55 15.60 -5.23 -18.84
CA ILE A 55 16.29 -4.31 -19.77
C ILE A 55 17.44 -3.59 -19.04
N PRO A 56 18.72 -3.94 -19.31
CA PRO A 56 19.86 -3.36 -18.62
C PRO A 56 19.94 -1.84 -18.84
N GLY A 57 19.91 -1.08 -17.75
CA GLY A 57 19.98 0.38 -17.74
C GLY A 57 18.64 1.10 -17.69
N ALA A 58 17.50 0.40 -17.87
CA ALA A 58 16.16 1.01 -17.73
C ALA A 58 15.91 1.54 -16.32
N THR A 59 16.50 0.87 -15.33
CA THR A 59 16.32 1.13 -13.89
C THR A 59 17.43 2.00 -13.27
N ARG A 60 18.51 2.33 -14.00
CA ARG A 60 19.76 2.82 -13.37
C ARG A 60 20.32 4.15 -13.88
N GLN A 61 19.59 4.90 -14.70
CA GLN A 61 20.01 6.23 -15.13
C GLN A 61 18.81 7.07 -15.56
N TRP A 62 18.05 7.57 -14.57
CA TRP A 62 17.36 8.83 -14.74
C TRP A 62 18.28 9.92 -14.19
N PRO A 63 18.83 10.83 -15.01
CA PRO A 63 19.63 11.92 -14.47
C PRO A 63 18.70 12.92 -13.78
N LEU A 64 18.86 13.06 -12.46
CA LEU A 64 18.61 14.34 -11.79
C LEU A 64 19.53 15.36 -12.45
N SER A 65 18.99 16.29 -13.23
CA SER A 65 19.72 17.48 -13.64
C SER A 65 19.08 18.72 -13.04
N SER A 66 19.35 18.93 -11.76
CA SER A 66 19.32 20.26 -11.13
C SER A 66 20.76 20.61 -10.75
N ALA A 67 21.52 21.14 -11.70
CA ALA A 67 22.78 21.80 -11.39
C ALA A 67 23.07 22.93 -12.38
N SER A 68 23.06 24.15 -11.82
CA SER A 68 23.81 25.33 -12.24
C SER A 68 23.24 26.19 -13.38
N ILE A 69 22.44 27.19 -13.01
CA ILE A 69 22.37 28.48 -13.73
C ILE A 69 23.04 29.53 -12.82
N PRO A 70 24.20 30.11 -13.19
CA PRO A 70 24.77 31.24 -12.46
C PRO A 70 23.95 32.53 -12.71
N PRO A 71 24.02 33.53 -11.81
CA PRO A 71 23.10 34.66 -11.79
C PRO A 71 23.30 35.59 -13.00
N LEU A 72 22.19 36.11 -13.54
CA LEU A 72 22.20 37.13 -14.59
C LEU A 72 22.73 38.45 -14.05
N THR A 73 23.85 38.94 -14.60
CA THR A 73 24.15 40.37 -14.70
C THR A 73 24.50 40.75 -16.13
N SER A 74 23.63 41.56 -16.72
CA SER A 74 23.84 42.62 -17.72
C SER A 74 24.91 42.46 -18.83
N SER A 75 24.42 42.43 -20.07
CA SER A 75 24.72 43.38 -21.17
C SER A 75 25.02 42.73 -22.54
N ARG A 76 24.10 43.02 -23.48
CA ARG A 76 24.30 43.42 -24.90
C ARG A 76 25.37 42.70 -25.73
N SER A 77 24.95 41.96 -26.76
CA SER A 77 25.22 42.24 -28.18
C SER A 77 24.70 41.12 -29.09
N LEU A 78 24.14 41.52 -30.23
CA LEU A 78 23.77 40.68 -31.37
C LEU A 78 24.99 39.92 -31.90
N HIS A 79 24.83 38.62 -32.20
CA HIS A 79 25.43 37.97 -33.37
C HIS A 79 24.70 36.65 -33.66
N THR A 80 24.21 36.52 -34.89
CA THR A 80 23.70 35.29 -35.51
C THR A 80 24.86 34.29 -35.70
N PRO A 81 24.64 32.97 -35.50
CA PRO A 81 25.39 31.99 -36.28
C PRO A 81 24.53 30.89 -36.92
N SER A 82 25.01 30.50 -38.10
CA SER A 82 24.60 29.44 -39.03
C SER A 82 24.39 28.03 -38.43
N PRO A 83 23.71 27.11 -39.17
CA PRO A 83 23.17 25.87 -38.60
C PRO A 83 24.25 24.81 -38.43
N LEU A 84 24.55 24.47 -37.17
CA LEU A 84 25.35 23.30 -36.82
C LEU A 84 24.45 22.07 -36.68
N THR A 85 24.62 21.15 -37.61
CA THR A 85 24.10 19.78 -37.60
C THR A 85 24.48 19.08 -36.29
N ILE A 86 23.51 18.90 -35.38
CA ILE A 86 23.72 18.15 -34.14
C ILE A 86 23.62 16.65 -34.44
N ASN A 87 24.76 16.04 -34.75
CA ASN A 87 24.91 14.59 -34.70
C ASN A 87 24.73 14.12 -33.25
N ALA A 88 23.55 13.57 -32.93
CA ALA A 88 23.28 13.00 -31.62
C ALA A 88 24.17 11.76 -31.41
N THR A 89 25.03 11.81 -30.40
CA THR A 89 25.92 10.69 -30.05
C THR A 89 25.10 9.44 -29.68
N PRO A 90 25.60 8.21 -29.97
CA PRO A 90 24.86 6.96 -29.75
C PRO A 90 24.33 6.76 -28.32
N LYS A 91 25.06 7.29 -27.32
CA LYS A 91 24.68 7.26 -25.91
C LYS A 91 23.41 8.08 -25.63
N LYS A 92 23.27 9.27 -26.24
CA LYS A 92 22.08 10.13 -26.09
C LYS A 92 20.85 9.49 -26.74
N ALA A 93 21.00 8.88 -27.92
CA ALA A 93 19.90 8.18 -28.60
C ALA A 93 19.37 6.97 -27.79
N LYS A 94 20.27 6.20 -27.15
CA LYS A 94 19.90 5.08 -26.27
C LYS A 94 19.11 5.56 -25.04
N SER A 95 19.55 6.64 -24.38
CA SER A 95 18.84 7.21 -23.22
C SER A 95 17.43 7.71 -23.54
N ARG A 96 17.22 8.38 -24.70
CA ARG A 96 15.90 8.87 -25.13
C ARG A 96 14.91 7.73 -25.39
N LYS A 97 15.39 6.63 -26.01
CA LYS A 97 14.57 5.44 -26.24
C LYS A 97 14.13 4.79 -24.92
N LEU A 98 15.02 4.76 -23.94
CA LEU A 98 14.77 4.19 -22.62
C LEU A 98 13.76 5.02 -21.81
N LYS A 99 13.90 6.35 -21.80
CA LYS A 99 12.90 7.28 -21.23
C LYS A 99 11.53 7.12 -21.88
N LYS A 100 11.49 7.00 -23.22
CA LYS A 100 10.23 6.75 -23.96
C LYS A 100 9.61 5.39 -23.59
N TYR A 101 10.40 4.34 -23.48
CA TYR A 101 9.95 3.01 -23.06
C TYR A 101 9.34 3.03 -21.66
N GLY A 102 10.04 3.60 -20.67
CA GLY A 102 9.56 3.71 -19.30
C GLY A 102 8.22 4.46 -19.20
N ASN A 103 8.11 5.62 -19.84
CA ASN A 103 6.89 6.43 -19.84
C ASN A 103 5.69 5.68 -20.43
N ILE A 104 5.86 5.01 -21.57
CA ILE A 104 4.76 4.27 -22.23
C ILE A 104 4.26 3.15 -21.33
N LYS A 105 5.18 2.42 -20.68
CA LYS A 105 4.83 1.29 -19.83
C LYS A 105 4.19 1.73 -18.51
N TYR A 106 4.69 2.79 -17.89
CA TYR A 106 4.09 3.41 -16.70
C TYR A 106 2.66 3.91 -16.98
N ILE A 107 2.48 4.74 -18.02
CA ILE A 107 1.17 5.28 -18.39
C ILE A 107 0.21 4.17 -18.81
N GLY A 108 0.70 3.15 -19.53
CA GLY A 108 -0.10 2.00 -19.93
C GLY A 108 -0.62 1.20 -18.74
N SER A 109 0.23 1.01 -17.74
CA SER A 109 -0.09 0.35 -16.47
C SER A 109 -1.12 1.13 -15.66
N LEU A 110 -0.93 2.44 -15.48
CA LEU A 110 -1.92 3.28 -14.80
C LEU A 110 -3.27 3.28 -15.51
N LYS A 111 -3.29 3.34 -16.85
CA LYS A 111 -4.54 3.36 -17.62
C LYS A 111 -5.29 2.04 -17.56
N ILE A 112 -4.59 0.91 -17.56
CA ILE A 112 -5.27 -0.38 -17.47
C ILE A 112 -5.84 -0.62 -16.07
N VAL A 113 -5.15 -0.14 -15.03
CA VAL A 113 -5.64 -0.23 -13.66
C VAL A 113 -6.78 0.75 -13.38
N LYS A 114 -6.71 1.98 -13.89
CA LYS A 114 -7.86 2.88 -13.87
C LYS A 114 -9.09 2.27 -14.55
N LYS A 115 -8.87 1.54 -15.63
CA LYS A 115 -9.95 0.83 -16.34
C LYS A 115 -10.47 -0.38 -15.58
N HIS A 116 -9.59 -1.12 -14.91
CA HIS A 116 -9.94 -2.17 -13.98
C HIS A 116 -10.88 -1.65 -12.90
N ASP A 117 -10.44 -0.63 -12.14
CA ASP A 117 -11.23 -0.10 -11.02
C ASP A 117 -12.59 0.38 -11.52
N HIS A 118 -12.62 1.13 -12.64
CA HIS A 118 -13.87 1.61 -13.21
C HIS A 118 -14.85 0.48 -13.58
N LYS A 119 -14.34 -0.68 -14.02
CA LYS A 119 -15.18 -1.83 -14.39
C LYS A 119 -15.56 -2.72 -13.20
N ARG A 120 -14.72 -2.76 -12.16
CA ARG A 120 -14.82 -3.69 -11.02
C ARG A 120 -15.11 -2.99 -9.68
N ARG A 121 -15.51 -1.69 -9.69
CA ARG A 121 -15.77 -0.77 -8.55
C ARG A 121 -16.47 -1.35 -7.32
N ASN A 122 -17.20 -2.46 -7.44
CA ASN A 122 -17.99 -3.04 -6.35
C ASN A 122 -17.23 -4.07 -5.50
N ARG A 123 -15.94 -4.36 -5.78
CA ARG A 123 -15.15 -5.35 -5.02
C ARG A 123 -14.00 -4.74 -4.22
N TYR A 124 -13.15 -3.96 -4.87
CA TYR A 124 -12.07 -3.17 -4.27
C TYR A 124 -11.38 -2.32 -5.33
N GLU A 125 -10.56 -1.36 -4.92
CA GLU A 125 -9.71 -0.58 -5.82
C GLU A 125 -8.32 -1.21 -5.92
N PHE A 126 -7.90 -1.54 -7.15
CA PHE A 126 -6.59 -2.16 -7.41
C PHE A 126 -5.48 -1.11 -7.59
N ARG A 127 -5.87 0.14 -7.89
CA ARG A 127 -4.95 1.27 -8.10
C ARG A 127 -3.96 1.52 -6.97
N PRO A 128 -4.35 1.54 -5.68
CA PRO A 128 -3.38 1.77 -4.61
C PRO A 128 -2.25 0.71 -4.62
N ILE A 129 -2.61 -0.56 -4.82
CA ILE A 129 -1.67 -1.69 -4.87
C ILE A 129 -0.75 -1.58 -6.10
N MET A 130 -1.32 -1.27 -7.27
CA MET A 130 -0.55 -1.13 -8.50
C MET A 130 0.44 0.03 -8.44
N GLN A 131 0.01 1.15 -7.88
CA GLN A 131 0.83 2.34 -7.78
C GLN A 131 2.05 2.11 -6.86
N LEU A 132 1.86 1.37 -5.76
CA LEU A 132 2.96 0.87 -4.91
C LEU A 132 3.98 0.00 -5.69
N SER A 133 3.53 -0.90 -6.56
CA SER A 133 4.47 -1.71 -7.37
C SER A 133 5.11 -0.93 -8.51
N LEU A 134 4.39 -0.04 -9.19
CA LEU A 134 5.00 0.77 -10.24
C LEU A 134 6.11 1.64 -9.67
N ALA A 135 5.84 2.29 -8.56
CA ALA A 135 6.83 3.02 -7.81
C ALA A 135 8.12 2.26 -7.51
N GLU A 136 7.97 1.04 -6.98
CA GLU A 136 9.08 0.15 -6.69
C GLU A 136 9.97 -0.12 -7.92
N HIS A 137 9.35 -0.19 -9.09
CA HIS A 137 10.04 -0.52 -10.33
C HIS A 137 10.49 0.70 -11.14
N PHE A 138 9.98 1.90 -10.85
CA PHE A 138 10.19 3.10 -11.68
C PHE A 138 10.98 4.25 -11.01
N LEU A 139 11.31 4.21 -9.71
CA LEU A 139 12.08 5.26 -9.00
C LEU A 139 11.57 6.69 -9.31
N LEU A 140 10.29 6.99 -9.11
CA LEU A 140 9.75 8.31 -9.42
C LEU A 140 9.83 9.22 -8.19
N HIS A 141 10.45 10.39 -8.37
CA HIS A 141 10.34 11.50 -7.42
C HIS A 141 9.06 12.30 -7.74
N PRO A 142 8.30 12.78 -6.74
CA PRO A 142 7.06 13.54 -6.96
C PRO A 142 7.22 14.88 -7.69
N ALA A 143 8.46 15.34 -7.93
CA ALA A 143 8.72 16.64 -8.55
C ALA A 143 8.74 16.65 -10.09
N ASP A 144 8.79 15.49 -10.77
CA ASP A 144 8.94 15.43 -12.23
C ASP A 144 8.00 14.39 -12.90
N PRO A 145 6.70 14.69 -13.06
CA PRO A 145 5.88 13.92 -14.00
C PRO A 145 6.42 14.09 -15.43
N PRO A 146 6.38 13.06 -16.29
CA PRO A 146 6.97 13.13 -17.63
C PRO A 146 6.39 14.29 -18.46
N ASP A 147 7.29 15.04 -19.12
CA ASP A 147 7.10 16.26 -19.93
C ASP A 147 5.91 16.29 -20.93
N ILE A 148 5.16 15.20 -21.09
CA ILE A 148 4.05 15.06 -22.05
C ILE A 148 2.69 15.44 -21.43
N VAL A 149 2.59 15.64 -20.11
CA VAL A 149 1.30 15.94 -19.45
C VAL A 149 0.82 17.39 -19.70
N ARG A 150 1.66 18.31 -20.19
CA ARG A 150 1.29 19.73 -20.35
C ARG A 150 0.75 20.18 -21.72
N GLN A 151 0.67 19.33 -22.74
CA GLN A 151 0.14 19.76 -24.04
C GLN A 151 -0.87 18.76 -24.64
N LYS A 152 -2.13 19.23 -24.72
CA LYS A 152 -3.24 18.73 -25.57
C LYS A 152 -4.02 17.49 -25.10
N PHE A 153 -4.71 17.50 -23.95
CA PHE A 153 -5.71 16.44 -23.69
C PHE A 153 -7.01 16.86 -22.99
N PHE A 154 -7.29 18.15 -22.82
CA PHE A 154 -8.58 18.61 -22.29
C PHE A 154 -9.33 19.48 -23.29
N THR A 155 -10.19 18.86 -24.09
CA THR A 155 -11.45 19.45 -24.57
C THR A 155 -12.55 18.37 -24.59
N PRO A 156 -13.82 18.71 -24.29
CA PRO A 156 -14.90 17.74 -24.16
C PRO A 156 -15.71 17.52 -25.45
N ASP A 157 -15.98 16.24 -25.68
CA ASP A 157 -17.16 15.56 -26.26
C ASP A 157 -17.78 15.98 -27.61
N SER A 158 -17.95 14.98 -28.50
CA SER A 158 -19.17 14.79 -29.28
C SER A 158 -19.29 13.33 -29.80
N ARG A 159 -20.54 12.87 -29.81
CA ARG A 159 -21.02 11.49 -29.97
C ARG A 159 -20.86 10.94 -31.39
N GLY A 160 -20.77 9.62 -31.50
CA GLY A 160 -20.95 8.90 -32.76
C GLY A 160 -21.00 7.38 -32.55
N SER A 161 -22.22 6.84 -32.59
CA SER A 161 -22.55 5.40 -32.62
C SER A 161 -22.27 4.80 -34.00
N VAL A 162 -21.58 3.65 -34.10
CA VAL A 162 -21.78 2.70 -35.20
C VAL A 162 -21.59 1.26 -34.71
N SER A 163 -22.44 0.39 -35.24
CA SER A 163 -22.71 -1.01 -34.95
C SER A 163 -21.89 -2.00 -35.80
N LEU A 164 -21.75 -3.22 -35.26
CA LEU A 164 -21.50 -4.56 -35.82
C LEU A 164 -20.51 -4.81 -36.98
N ALA A 165 -19.64 -5.81 -36.80
CA ALA A 165 -19.76 -7.13 -37.46
C ALA A 165 -18.74 -8.15 -36.90
N VAL A 166 -19.19 -9.41 -36.86
CA VAL A 166 -18.52 -10.63 -36.36
C VAL A 166 -17.84 -11.35 -37.52
N THR A 167 -16.70 -12.03 -37.29
CA THR A 167 -16.34 -13.29 -37.98
C THR A 167 -15.18 -14.05 -37.28
N THR A 168 -15.58 -15.09 -36.53
CA THR A 168 -15.14 -16.50 -36.50
C THR A 168 -13.69 -17.01 -36.66
N MET A 169 -13.51 -18.19 -36.03
CA MET A 169 -12.51 -19.27 -36.15
C MET A 169 -11.19 -19.11 -35.37
N GLN A 170 -10.91 -19.80 -34.25
CA GLN A 170 -10.92 -21.24 -33.90
C GLN A 170 -9.59 -21.92 -34.24
N CYS A 171 -8.94 -22.41 -33.17
CA CYS A 171 -7.86 -23.42 -33.05
C CYS A 171 -6.72 -22.91 -32.18
N HIS A 172 -6.70 -23.27 -30.89
CA HIS A 172 -5.50 -23.57 -30.06
C HIS A 172 -5.97 -23.97 -28.65
N LEU A 173 -6.66 -25.11 -28.52
CA LEU A 173 -7.21 -25.59 -27.24
C LEU A 173 -6.42 -26.76 -26.61
N ILE A 174 -5.24 -27.11 -27.13
CA ILE A 174 -4.51 -28.32 -26.67
C ILE A 174 -3.10 -28.00 -26.13
N LEU A 175 -2.60 -26.78 -26.28
CA LEU A 175 -1.28 -26.36 -25.75
C LEU A 175 -1.34 -25.61 -24.39
N ALA A 176 -2.53 -25.38 -23.84
CA ALA A 176 -2.70 -24.64 -22.59
C ALA A 176 -2.62 -25.51 -21.31
N PHE A 177 -2.74 -26.83 -21.43
CA PHE A 177 -2.81 -27.72 -20.26
C PHE A 177 -1.44 -28.14 -19.68
N THR A 178 -0.35 -28.01 -20.44
CA THR A 178 0.99 -28.41 -19.96
C THR A 178 1.85 -27.27 -19.41
N LEU A 179 1.43 -26.01 -19.57
CA LEU A 179 2.13 -24.84 -19.03
C LEU A 179 1.61 -24.37 -17.66
N PHE A 180 0.50 -24.93 -17.16
CA PHE A 180 -0.07 -24.55 -15.85
C PHE A 180 0.61 -25.22 -14.65
N ALA A 181 1.46 -26.23 -14.87
CA ALA A 181 2.10 -27.00 -13.78
C ALA A 181 3.38 -26.36 -13.21
N LEU A 182 3.82 -25.20 -13.72
CA LEU A 182 5.08 -24.54 -13.33
C LEU A 182 4.90 -23.04 -13.04
N CYS A 183 3.71 -22.61 -12.61
CA CYS A 183 3.60 -21.31 -11.96
C CYS A 183 4.15 -21.44 -10.52
N PRO A 184 5.20 -20.70 -10.14
CA PRO A 184 5.58 -20.64 -8.74
C PRO A 184 4.38 -20.11 -7.95
N LEU A 185 3.97 -20.83 -6.91
CA LEU A 185 2.93 -20.42 -5.96
C LEU A 185 3.08 -18.92 -5.68
N GLY A 186 2.13 -18.12 -6.18
CA GLY A 186 2.05 -16.70 -5.85
C GLY A 186 2.11 -16.55 -4.33
N LYS A 187 2.91 -15.60 -3.84
CA LYS A 187 3.00 -15.33 -2.40
C LYS A 187 1.59 -15.10 -1.87
N GLN A 188 1.08 -16.05 -1.09
CA GLN A 188 -0.29 -15.99 -0.60
C GLN A 188 -0.48 -14.74 0.25
N ILE A 189 -1.39 -13.87 -0.18
CA ILE A 189 -1.71 -12.62 0.52
C ILE A 189 -2.34 -12.97 1.86
N LYS A 190 -1.84 -12.39 2.95
CA LYS A 190 -2.34 -12.64 4.31
C LYS A 190 -3.18 -11.48 4.82
N ALA A 191 -4.13 -11.81 5.69
CA ALA A 191 -4.92 -10.87 6.46
C ALA A 191 -4.76 -11.13 7.96
N ASN A 192 -4.70 -10.06 8.75
CA ASN A 192 -4.84 -10.10 10.20
C ASN A 192 -6.28 -9.74 10.54
N LEU A 193 -7.00 -10.71 11.08
CA LEU A 193 -8.35 -10.56 11.59
C LEU A 193 -8.26 -10.13 13.06
N GLN A 194 -8.96 -9.06 13.43
CA GLN A 194 -8.86 -8.45 14.75
C GLN A 194 -10.24 -8.25 15.37
N TRP A 195 -10.33 -8.53 16.67
CA TRP A 195 -11.53 -8.31 17.49
C TRP A 195 -11.18 -7.46 18.70
N SER A 196 -11.86 -6.33 18.84
CA SER A 196 -11.85 -5.50 20.03
C SER A 196 -12.77 -6.12 21.09
N ILE A 197 -12.19 -6.50 22.23
CA ILE A 197 -12.88 -7.11 23.37
C ILE A 197 -13.09 -6.06 24.46
N CYS A 198 -14.28 -6.09 25.09
CA CYS A 198 -14.77 -5.14 26.08
C CYS A 198 -15.29 -5.85 27.35
N ASP A 199 -14.85 -7.09 27.59
CA ASP A 199 -14.98 -7.73 28.90
C ASP A 199 -14.26 -6.93 30.01
N ALA A 200 -14.48 -7.29 31.27
CA ALA A 200 -13.92 -6.54 32.41
C ALA A 200 -12.39 -6.56 32.45
N ASP A 201 -11.79 -7.73 32.23
CA ASP A 201 -10.36 -7.98 32.38
C ASP A 201 -9.93 -9.23 31.56
N PRO A 202 -8.64 -9.43 31.30
CA PRO A 202 -8.17 -10.57 30.51
C PRO A 202 -8.41 -11.93 31.17
N GLN A 203 -8.47 -12.03 32.50
CA GLN A 203 -8.74 -13.29 33.19
C GLN A 203 -10.17 -13.77 32.97
N THR A 204 -11.13 -12.86 32.96
CA THR A 204 -12.54 -13.12 32.61
C THR A 204 -12.63 -13.69 31.18
N VAL A 205 -11.92 -13.10 30.22
CA VAL A 205 -11.88 -13.57 28.83
C VAL A 205 -11.27 -14.98 28.75
N LEU A 206 -10.14 -15.22 29.43
CA LEU A 206 -9.49 -16.53 29.46
C LEU A 206 -10.41 -17.61 30.03
N GLN A 207 -11.07 -17.34 31.16
CA GLN A 207 -12.03 -18.27 31.77
C GLN A 207 -13.17 -18.62 30.83
N LYS A 208 -13.77 -17.63 30.18
CA LYS A 208 -14.85 -17.82 29.20
C LYS A 208 -14.42 -18.66 27.99
N LEU A 209 -13.15 -18.55 27.59
CA LEU A 209 -12.56 -19.36 26.52
C LEU A 209 -12.14 -20.78 26.97
N GLY A 210 -12.41 -21.15 28.22
CA GLY A 210 -12.02 -22.45 28.79
C GLY A 210 -10.51 -22.57 29.08
N GLU A 211 -9.80 -21.44 29.10
CA GLU A 211 -8.41 -21.38 29.54
C GLU A 211 -8.35 -21.26 31.07
N ASP A 212 -7.20 -21.63 31.65
CA ASP A 212 -6.95 -21.37 33.06
C ASP A 212 -6.97 -19.85 33.32
N GLY A 213 -7.93 -19.37 34.11
CA GLY A 213 -8.07 -17.96 34.46
C GLY A 213 -6.88 -17.38 35.23
N THR A 214 -5.98 -18.23 35.74
CA THR A 214 -4.72 -17.81 36.38
C THR A 214 -3.52 -17.85 35.44
N ARG A 215 -3.73 -18.22 34.16
CA ARG A 215 -2.68 -18.35 33.17
C ARG A 215 -1.96 -17.04 32.93
N GLU A 216 -0.68 -17.01 33.30
CA GLU A 216 0.18 -15.86 33.06
C GLU A 216 0.42 -15.62 31.55
N PRO A 217 0.61 -14.35 31.14
CA PRO A 217 0.98 -14.03 29.76
C PRO A 217 2.35 -14.61 29.43
N TYR A 218 2.50 -15.16 28.21
CA TYR A 218 3.79 -15.71 27.78
C TYR A 218 4.86 -14.63 27.56
N LYS A 219 4.44 -13.37 27.45
CA LYS A 219 5.31 -12.20 27.47
C LYS A 219 4.49 -10.94 27.78
N THR A 220 5.17 -9.95 28.35
CA THR A 220 4.66 -8.58 28.50
C THR A 220 5.59 -7.64 27.74
N THR A 221 5.04 -6.88 26.79
CA THR A 221 5.84 -6.01 25.91
C THR A 221 5.31 -4.59 25.93
N PRO A 222 5.79 -3.71 26.84
CA PRO A 222 5.29 -2.36 26.96
C PRO A 222 5.28 -1.62 25.62
N ILE A 223 4.25 -0.80 25.42
CA ILE A 223 4.02 -0.03 24.21
C ILE A 223 3.77 1.44 24.56
N THR A 224 4.42 2.34 23.85
CA THR A 224 4.14 3.78 23.92
C THR A 224 3.64 4.21 22.55
N TYR A 225 2.48 4.87 22.52
CA TYR A 225 1.98 5.50 21.30
C TYR A 225 2.44 6.95 21.28
N TYR A 226 2.68 7.51 20.09
CA TYR A 226 3.03 8.91 19.94
C TYR A 226 2.06 9.58 18.99
N ASP A 227 1.60 10.76 19.39
CA ASP A 227 0.73 11.64 18.62
C ASP A 227 0.95 13.06 19.15
N ILE A 228 0.30 14.06 18.55
CA ILE A 228 0.22 15.39 19.18
C ILE A 228 -0.80 15.37 20.33
N ASP A 229 -0.83 16.42 21.16
CA ASP A 229 -1.85 16.59 22.20
C ASP A 229 -2.68 17.85 21.92
N PRO A 230 -3.98 17.73 21.55
CA PRO A 230 -4.77 16.50 21.47
C PRO A 230 -4.44 15.62 20.24
N PRO A 231 -4.57 14.28 20.32
CA PRO A 231 -4.23 13.36 19.24
C PRO A 231 -4.98 13.64 17.94
N SER A 232 -4.26 13.65 16.82
CA SER A 232 -4.85 13.90 15.49
C SER A 232 -4.41 12.90 14.43
N TYR A 233 -3.14 12.45 14.46
CA TYR A 233 -2.59 11.64 13.38
C TYR A 233 -3.20 10.25 13.33
N SER A 234 -3.45 9.64 14.49
CA SER A 234 -4.02 8.31 14.57
C SER A 234 -5.44 8.24 14.00
N TRP A 235 -6.22 9.32 14.12
CA TRP A 235 -7.55 9.44 13.49
C TRP A 235 -7.47 9.53 11.97
N GLY A 236 -6.39 10.12 11.44
CA GLY A 236 -6.04 10.14 10.02
C GLY A 236 -5.41 8.84 9.52
N GLY A 237 -5.22 7.84 10.39
CA GLY A 237 -4.65 6.54 10.04
C GLY A 237 -3.12 6.46 10.12
N LEU A 238 -2.41 7.52 10.52
CA LEU A 238 -0.97 7.48 10.76
C LEU A 238 -0.69 7.30 12.25
N MET A 239 0.12 6.31 12.60
CA MET A 239 0.39 5.94 13.97
C MET A 239 1.87 5.76 14.22
N PHE A 240 2.34 6.35 15.30
CA PHE A 240 3.70 6.24 15.79
C PHE A 240 3.72 5.44 17.08
N ARG A 241 4.66 4.52 17.22
CA ARG A 241 4.82 3.77 18.48
C ARG A 241 6.24 3.31 18.73
N THR A 242 6.57 3.15 20.00
CA THR A 242 7.70 2.31 20.42
C THR A 242 7.17 1.06 21.12
N LYS A 243 7.90 -0.05 20.97
CA LYS A 243 7.55 -1.34 21.56
C LYS A 243 8.80 -2.14 21.87
N THR A 244 8.72 -3.02 22.86
CA THR A 244 9.80 -3.99 23.13
C THR A 244 9.56 -5.32 22.44
N ARG A 245 10.58 -5.89 21.80
CA ARG A 245 10.54 -7.24 21.23
C ARG A 245 11.82 -7.99 21.58
N ARG A 246 11.69 -9.10 22.33
CA ARG A 246 12.85 -9.93 22.76
C ARG A 246 13.92 -9.12 23.51
N GLY A 247 13.50 -8.17 24.35
CA GLY A 247 14.40 -7.29 25.09
C GLY A 247 14.94 -6.09 24.30
N GLU A 248 14.68 -6.01 23.00
CA GLU A 248 15.10 -4.87 22.17
C GLU A 248 13.97 -3.87 21.99
N GLU A 249 14.28 -2.59 22.14
CA GLU A 249 13.34 -1.52 21.85
C GLU A 249 13.31 -1.23 20.34
N LEU A 250 12.10 -1.11 19.82
CA LEU A 250 11.81 -0.83 18.42
C LEU A 250 10.92 0.41 18.34
N SER A 251 11.18 1.25 17.36
CA SER A 251 10.20 2.23 16.89
C SER A 251 9.47 1.68 15.68
N ALA A 252 8.21 2.07 15.51
CA ALA A 252 7.41 1.69 14.36
C ALA A 252 6.47 2.83 13.95
N VAL A 253 6.35 3.03 12.64
CA VAL A 253 5.38 3.91 12.02
C VAL A 253 4.42 3.04 11.22
N LYS A 254 3.11 3.15 11.49
CA LYS A 254 2.04 2.35 10.88
C LYS A 254 1.07 3.30 10.17
N VAL A 255 0.66 2.97 8.95
CA VAL A 255 -0.28 3.75 8.15
C VAL A 255 -1.43 2.86 7.73
N HIS A 256 -2.65 3.30 8.00
CA HIS A 256 -3.91 2.70 7.58
C HIS A 256 -4.44 3.43 6.34
N PHE A 257 -4.63 2.71 5.24
CA PHE A 257 -5.23 3.23 4.03
C PHE A 257 -6.70 2.82 3.99
N ASN A 258 -7.59 3.75 4.31
CA ASN A 258 -9.03 3.51 4.30
C ASN A 258 -9.56 3.44 2.86
N SER A 259 -10.26 2.35 2.52
CA SER A 259 -10.86 2.14 1.20
C SER A 259 -11.94 3.17 0.83
N LYS A 260 -12.49 3.93 1.80
CA LYS A 260 -13.59 4.90 1.58
C LYS A 260 -13.10 6.32 1.28
N MET A 261 -11.81 6.63 1.41
CA MET A 261 -11.25 7.96 1.12
C MET A 261 -10.90 8.21 -0.35
N SER A 262 -11.15 7.22 -1.23
CA SER A 262 -10.74 7.28 -2.64
C SER A 262 -11.65 8.09 -3.56
N ASP A 263 -12.82 8.56 -3.10
CA ASP A 263 -13.76 9.27 -3.97
C ASP A 263 -13.38 10.75 -4.20
N ASP A 264 -12.68 11.43 -3.27
CA ASP A 264 -12.44 12.89 -3.37
C ASP A 264 -10.99 13.37 -3.21
N LEU A 265 -10.04 12.52 -2.83
CA LEU A 265 -8.61 12.85 -2.87
C LEU A 265 -7.85 11.82 -3.69
N GLU A 266 -6.97 12.29 -4.58
CA GLU A 266 -5.89 11.47 -5.12
C GLU A 266 -5.12 10.88 -3.93
N ALA A 267 -5.39 9.60 -3.61
CA ALA A 267 -4.69 8.89 -2.55
C ALA A 267 -3.18 9.12 -2.72
N PRO A 268 -2.44 9.57 -1.69
CA PRO A 268 -1.01 9.76 -1.78
C PRO A 268 -0.39 8.41 -2.11
N ILE A 269 0.10 8.30 -3.33
CA ILE A 269 0.80 7.14 -3.85
C ILE A 269 2.10 7.04 -3.06
N VAL A 270 2.10 6.24 -1.99
CA VAL A 270 3.33 5.90 -1.30
C VAL A 270 4.10 4.98 -2.24
N GLU A 271 5.03 5.55 -2.98
CA GLU A 271 5.99 4.80 -3.77
C GLU A 271 6.90 4.02 -2.82
N ALA A 272 6.84 2.69 -2.83
CA ALA A 272 7.54 1.90 -1.83
C ALA A 272 8.29 0.73 -2.46
N ASN A 273 9.61 0.92 -2.63
CA ASN A 273 10.57 -0.08 -3.06
C ASN A 273 10.62 -1.25 -2.05
N PHE A 274 9.73 -2.23 -2.14
CA PHE A 274 9.55 -3.27 -1.11
C PHE A 274 9.79 -4.71 -1.55
N ASN A 275 10.88 -5.01 -2.26
CA ASN A 275 11.41 -6.37 -2.40
C ASN A 275 12.87 -6.37 -2.86
N ARG A 276 13.71 -5.47 -2.34
CA ARG A 276 15.13 -5.82 -2.21
C ARG A 276 15.32 -6.49 -0.86
N ALA A 277 15.72 -7.75 -0.88
CA ALA A 277 16.64 -8.26 0.13
C ALA A 277 17.93 -7.41 0.04
N ALA A 278 17.87 -6.17 0.52
CA ALA A 278 19.06 -5.49 0.98
C ALA A 278 19.41 -6.24 2.26
N LEU A 279 20.41 -7.10 2.13
CA LEU A 279 20.96 -7.94 3.20
C LEU A 279 21.57 -7.10 4.35
N ASP A 280 21.22 -5.81 4.46
CA ASP A 280 21.99 -4.80 5.21
C ASP A 280 21.17 -3.58 5.71
N THR A 281 19.83 -3.54 5.56
CA THR A 281 19.03 -2.47 6.19
C THR A 281 18.44 -2.96 7.52
N SER A 282 18.70 -2.22 8.61
CA SER A 282 18.16 -2.46 9.96
C SER A 282 16.61 -2.35 10.04
N GLU A 283 15.99 -1.91 8.94
CA GLU A 283 14.58 -1.56 8.88
C GLU A 283 13.73 -2.65 8.21
N ARG A 284 12.56 -2.91 8.77
CA ARG A 284 11.63 -3.94 8.27
C ARG A 284 10.31 -3.33 7.89
N PHE A 285 9.93 -3.52 6.64
CA PHE A 285 8.61 -3.17 6.12
C PHE A 285 7.66 -4.37 6.14
N LEU A 286 6.41 -4.11 6.49
CA LEU A 286 5.36 -5.10 6.54
C LEU A 286 4.05 -4.44 6.12
N CYS A 287 3.51 -4.88 4.99
CA CYS A 287 2.16 -4.50 4.57
C CYS A 287 1.24 -5.72 4.62
N VAL A 288 0.05 -5.52 5.17
CA VAL A 288 -0.95 -6.56 5.49
C VAL A 288 -2.34 -5.98 5.36
N TRP A 289 -3.32 -6.85 5.14
CA TRP A 289 -4.72 -6.49 5.30
C TRP A 289 -5.09 -6.66 6.77
N ASP A 290 -5.56 -5.60 7.42
CA ASP A 290 -6.10 -5.64 8.78
C ASP A 290 -7.63 -5.57 8.68
N ARG A 291 -8.36 -6.37 9.46
CA ARG A 291 -9.83 -6.34 9.50
C ARG A 291 -10.34 -6.15 10.92
N TYR A 292 -11.23 -5.18 11.09
CA TYR A 292 -12.02 -4.95 12.31
C TYR A 292 -13.50 -4.91 11.93
N GLY A 293 -14.29 -5.86 12.43
CA GLY A 293 -15.70 -5.98 12.08
C GLY A 293 -15.88 -6.15 10.57
N ASN A 294 -16.60 -5.19 9.97
CA ASN A 294 -16.84 -5.15 8.53
C ASN A 294 -15.83 -4.29 7.76
N ASP A 295 -14.99 -3.53 8.46
CA ASP A 295 -14.00 -2.67 7.83
C ASP A 295 -12.69 -3.46 7.63
N THR A 296 -12.20 -3.46 6.40
CA THR A 296 -10.96 -4.12 5.99
C THR A 296 -10.05 -3.09 5.35
N ASP A 297 -8.94 -2.80 6.01
CA ASP A 297 -8.01 -1.77 5.62
C ASP A 297 -6.68 -2.38 5.18
N PHE A 298 -6.08 -1.78 4.16
CA PHE A 298 -4.70 -2.09 3.83
C PHE A 298 -3.79 -1.27 4.74
N THR A 299 -2.86 -1.95 5.39
CA THR A 299 -1.98 -1.31 6.35
C THR A 299 -0.53 -1.61 6.03
N CYS A 300 0.32 -0.58 6.02
CA CYS A 300 1.76 -0.72 5.96
C CYS A 300 2.43 -0.25 7.26
N GLN A 301 3.49 -0.93 7.65
CA GLN A 301 4.29 -0.57 8.82
C GLN A 301 5.78 -0.65 8.48
N ILE A 302 6.53 0.35 8.89
CA ILE A 302 7.99 0.34 8.97
C ILE A 302 8.41 0.23 10.44
N GLN A 303 9.41 -0.59 10.74
CA GLN A 303 9.98 -0.70 12.08
C GLN A 303 11.51 -0.72 12.05
N SER A 304 12.11 -0.10 13.05
CA SER A 304 13.56 0.05 13.19
C SER A 304 13.97 -0.19 14.64
N LEU A 305 15.17 -0.76 14.86
CA LEU A 305 15.75 -0.91 16.19
C LEU A 305 16.18 0.45 16.74
N LEU A 306 15.83 0.73 17.99
CA LEU A 306 16.31 1.93 18.67
C LEU A 306 17.79 1.79 19.01
N GLY A 307 18.23 0.64 19.53
CA GLY A 307 19.67 0.36 19.74
C GLY A 307 20.40 1.42 20.57
N GLY A 308 19.70 2.08 21.51
CA GLY A 308 20.26 3.16 22.34
C GLY A 308 20.37 4.53 21.66
N ARG A 309 19.83 4.69 20.44
CA ARG A 309 19.80 5.99 19.76
C ARG A 309 18.94 7.01 20.53
N LYS A 310 19.32 8.29 20.44
CA LYS A 310 18.56 9.39 21.06
C LYS A 310 17.25 9.70 20.32
N GLU A 311 17.26 9.56 19.00
CA GLU A 311 16.13 9.93 18.14
C GLU A 311 15.15 8.75 17.98
N LEU A 312 13.87 8.97 18.26
CA LEU A 312 12.90 7.87 18.21
C LEU A 312 12.59 7.39 16.79
N TRP A 313 12.79 8.23 15.76
CA TRP A 313 12.42 7.93 14.36
C TRP A 313 13.65 8.04 13.47
N THR A 314 13.81 7.10 12.53
CA THR A 314 14.86 7.20 11.50
C THR A 314 14.43 8.12 10.37
N ASP A 315 15.37 8.62 9.59
CA ASP A 315 15.09 9.38 8.36
C ASP A 315 14.17 8.64 7.39
N GLU A 316 14.22 7.30 7.36
CA GLU A 316 13.37 6.50 6.49
C GLU A 316 11.96 6.35 7.06
N GLN A 317 11.81 6.21 8.38
CA GLN A 317 10.52 6.30 9.06
C GLN A 317 9.88 7.68 8.89
N ILE A 318 10.67 8.75 8.99
CA ILE A 318 10.24 10.14 8.77
C ILE A 318 9.73 10.30 7.34
N ARG A 319 10.55 9.94 6.35
CA ARG A 319 10.16 9.97 4.94
C ARG A 319 8.94 9.10 4.64
N PHE A 320 8.78 7.96 5.31
CA PHE A 320 7.61 7.11 5.15
C PHE A 320 6.33 7.79 5.67
N ALA A 321 6.38 8.43 6.84
CA ALA A 321 5.27 9.16 7.41
C ALA A 321 4.88 10.39 6.56
N GLU A 322 5.87 11.19 6.15
CA GLU A 322 5.69 12.45 5.40
C GLU A 322 5.12 12.24 4.00
N ARG A 323 5.27 11.04 3.41
CA ARG A 323 4.60 10.66 2.16
C ARG A 323 3.09 10.49 2.33
N CYS A 324 2.62 10.20 3.53
CA CYS A 324 1.21 9.99 3.83
C CYS A 324 0.54 11.29 4.27
N GLN A 325 1.19 12.05 5.15
CA GLN A 325 0.73 13.35 5.63
C GLN A 325 1.89 14.12 6.26
N SER A 326 1.79 15.45 6.30
CA SER A 326 2.76 16.30 7.00
C SER A 326 2.73 16.05 8.51
N VAL A 327 3.91 15.98 9.15
CA VAL A 327 4.06 15.66 10.57
C VAL A 327 4.92 16.73 11.24
N THR A 328 4.41 17.32 12.33
CA THR A 328 5.19 18.21 13.18
C THR A 328 5.91 17.39 14.23
N TRP A 329 7.08 16.87 13.87
CA TRP A 329 7.83 15.90 14.69
C TRP A 329 8.17 16.40 16.11
N GLY A 330 8.37 17.70 16.28
CA GLY A 330 8.66 18.31 17.59
C GLY A 330 7.48 18.29 18.57
N ASP A 331 6.26 18.09 18.07
CA ASP A 331 5.04 18.12 18.87
C ASP A 331 4.57 16.70 19.26
N LEU A 332 5.27 15.65 18.79
CA LEU A 332 4.93 14.27 19.13
C LEU A 332 5.24 13.99 20.61
N VAL A 333 4.20 13.71 21.38
CA VAL A 333 4.29 13.32 22.79
C VAL A 333 3.95 11.84 22.98
N GLY A 334 4.54 11.23 24.02
CA GLY A 334 4.35 9.81 24.32
C GLY A 334 3.16 9.56 25.23
N PHE A 335 2.21 8.74 24.77
CA PHE A 335 1.08 8.20 25.52
C PHE A 335 1.42 6.78 26.02
N GLY A 336 2.21 6.70 27.09
CA GLY A 336 2.72 5.45 27.66
C GLY A 336 4.06 5.66 28.38
N PRO A 337 4.82 4.58 28.69
CA PRO A 337 4.60 3.19 28.27
C PRO A 337 3.43 2.52 29.01
N ASN A 338 2.62 1.79 28.26
CA ASN A 338 1.51 1.00 28.78
C ASN A 338 1.88 -0.49 28.77
N PRO A 339 1.63 -1.26 29.85
CA PRO A 339 1.78 -2.71 29.85
C PRO A 339 0.96 -3.34 28.72
N ASN A 340 1.53 -4.37 28.08
CA ASN A 340 0.87 -5.12 27.02
C ASN A 340 1.15 -6.62 27.18
N PRO A 341 0.57 -7.28 28.21
CA PRO A 341 0.59 -8.72 28.34
C PRO A 341 -0.06 -9.41 27.14
N LYS A 342 0.49 -10.57 26.76
CA LYS A 342 0.08 -11.33 25.57
C LYS A 342 -0.06 -12.80 25.90
N TRP A 343 -1.12 -13.42 25.39
CA TRP A 343 -1.41 -14.85 25.45
C TRP A 343 -1.43 -15.45 24.05
N ARG A 344 -1.17 -16.77 23.97
CA ARG A 344 -1.34 -17.55 22.74
C ARG A 344 -2.46 -18.54 22.98
N LEU A 345 -3.50 -18.41 22.19
CA LEU A 345 -4.72 -19.20 22.30
C LEU A 345 -4.91 -20.03 21.03
N ASN A 346 -5.74 -21.06 21.13
CA ASN A 346 -6.21 -21.81 19.97
C ASN A 346 -7.74 -21.67 19.91
N ILE A 347 -8.23 -20.93 18.92
CA ILE A 347 -9.65 -20.58 18.81
C ILE A 347 -10.17 -21.13 17.49
N SER A 348 -11.16 -22.02 17.56
CA SER A 348 -11.73 -22.65 16.36
C SER A 348 -10.68 -23.26 15.41
N SER A 349 -9.66 -23.91 15.97
CA SER A 349 -8.49 -24.49 15.27
C SER A 349 -7.50 -23.49 14.67
N HIS A 350 -7.61 -22.20 15.02
CA HIS A 350 -6.71 -21.15 14.57
C HIS A 350 -5.84 -20.65 15.72
N ARG A 351 -4.55 -20.44 15.43
CA ARG A 351 -3.64 -19.80 16.39
C ARG A 351 -4.00 -18.33 16.51
N ALA A 352 -4.39 -17.93 17.71
CA ALA A 352 -4.73 -16.56 18.03
C ALA A 352 -3.72 -15.96 19.01
N VAL A 353 -3.54 -14.64 18.91
CA VAL A 353 -2.84 -13.84 19.92
C VAL A 353 -3.90 -13.01 20.62
N PHE A 354 -4.05 -13.20 21.92
CA PHE A 354 -4.86 -12.34 22.77
C PHE A 354 -3.92 -11.39 23.49
N ASP A 355 -4.24 -10.12 23.54
CA ASP A 355 -3.46 -9.15 24.27
C ASP A 355 -4.32 -8.07 24.92
N ASP A 356 -3.71 -7.36 25.86
CA ASP A 356 -4.39 -6.35 26.65
C ASP A 356 -3.43 -5.17 26.84
N VAL A 357 -3.76 -4.00 26.31
CA VAL A 357 -3.00 -2.78 26.69
C VAL A 357 -3.70 -2.13 27.86
N GLN A 358 -3.02 -2.13 29.00
CA GLN A 358 -3.54 -1.59 30.24
C GLN A 358 -3.22 -0.11 30.36
N VAL A 359 -4.25 0.71 30.60
CA VAL A 359 -4.14 2.17 30.65
C VAL A 359 -4.88 2.65 31.89
N GLY A 360 -4.15 2.82 32.98
CA GLY A 360 -4.77 3.05 34.29
C GLY A 360 -5.75 1.91 34.61
N PRO A 361 -7.05 2.19 34.86
CA PRO A 361 -8.05 1.15 35.13
C PRO A 361 -8.62 0.49 33.87
N PHE A 362 -8.26 0.96 32.66
CA PHE A 362 -8.86 0.49 31.41
C PHE A 362 -8.07 -0.66 30.78
N HIS A 363 -8.80 -1.65 30.29
CA HIS A 363 -8.27 -2.80 29.54
C HIS A 363 -8.61 -2.67 28.05
N LEU A 364 -7.59 -2.46 27.21
CA LEU A 364 -7.75 -2.36 25.75
C LEU A 364 -7.42 -3.70 25.12
N MET A 365 -8.33 -4.65 25.32
CA MET A 365 -8.16 -6.05 24.92
C MET A 365 -8.43 -6.27 23.44
N GLU A 366 -7.61 -7.11 22.81
CA GLU A 366 -7.70 -7.45 21.39
C GLU A 366 -7.32 -8.91 21.14
N LEU A 367 -8.09 -9.56 20.27
CA LEU A 367 -7.77 -10.88 19.73
C LEU A 367 -7.35 -10.74 18.27
N GLU A 368 -6.20 -11.30 17.89
CA GLU A 368 -5.65 -11.26 16.52
C GLU A 368 -5.44 -12.68 15.98
N VAL A 369 -5.93 -12.95 14.77
CA VAL A 369 -5.73 -14.21 14.03
C VAL A 369 -5.21 -13.92 12.63
N LYS A 370 -4.16 -14.64 12.21
CA LYS A 370 -3.57 -14.48 10.87
C LYS A 370 -4.03 -15.58 9.94
N VAL A 371 -4.57 -15.20 8.79
CA VAL A 371 -5.09 -16.12 7.78
C VAL A 371 -4.67 -15.70 6.38
N LEU A 372 -4.94 -16.57 5.41
CA LEU A 372 -4.89 -16.19 4.01
C LEU A 372 -6.09 -15.29 3.70
N LYS A 373 -5.89 -14.28 2.83
CA LYS A 373 -6.90 -13.24 2.57
C LYS A 373 -8.20 -13.81 2.00
N ASP A 374 -8.11 -14.80 1.11
CA ASP A 374 -9.24 -15.53 0.52
C ASP A 374 -10.09 -16.25 1.58
N LYS A 375 -9.49 -16.64 2.72
CA LYS A 375 -10.20 -17.27 3.84
C LYS A 375 -10.65 -16.26 4.91
N GLY A 376 -10.40 -14.97 4.70
CA GLY A 376 -10.63 -13.92 5.70
C GLY A 376 -12.07 -13.89 6.19
N ASP A 377 -13.03 -13.87 5.27
CA ASP A 377 -14.46 -13.75 5.59
C ASP A 377 -14.99 -14.96 6.35
N GLU A 378 -14.72 -16.16 5.85
CA GLU A 378 -15.16 -17.42 6.47
C GLU A 378 -14.61 -17.54 7.90
N VAL A 379 -13.30 -17.30 8.09
CA VAL A 379 -12.67 -17.41 9.40
C VAL A 379 -13.15 -16.32 10.34
N TYR A 380 -13.36 -15.08 9.83
CA TYR A 380 -13.86 -13.99 10.66
C TYR A 380 -15.24 -14.30 11.24
N GLU A 381 -16.17 -14.77 10.40
CA GLU A 381 -17.52 -15.13 10.84
C GLU A 381 -17.52 -16.33 11.79
N LYS A 382 -16.70 -17.35 11.50
CA LYS A 382 -16.57 -18.53 12.36
C LYS A 382 -16.10 -18.15 13.76
N ILE A 383 -15.06 -17.34 13.87
CA ILE A 383 -14.51 -16.91 15.16
C ILE A 383 -15.48 -15.95 15.85
N SER A 384 -16.10 -15.02 15.13
CA SER A 384 -17.10 -14.09 15.70
C SER A 384 -18.31 -14.83 16.29
N ARG A 385 -18.73 -15.94 15.68
CA ARG A 385 -19.75 -16.83 16.24
C ARG A 385 -19.23 -17.53 17.50
N TYR A 386 -18.05 -18.13 17.43
CA TYR A 386 -17.43 -18.82 18.56
C TYR A 386 -17.30 -17.92 19.79
N LEU A 387 -16.84 -16.67 19.62
CA LEU A 387 -16.72 -15.71 20.71
C LEU A 387 -18.08 -15.40 21.36
N ARG A 388 -19.13 -15.23 20.55
CA ARG A 388 -20.50 -15.01 21.05
C ARG A 388 -21.06 -16.22 21.80
N GLU A 389 -20.79 -17.43 21.31
CA GLU A 389 -21.22 -18.67 21.96
C GLU A 389 -20.53 -18.91 23.32
N HIS A 390 -19.38 -18.26 23.56
CA HIS A 390 -18.66 -18.29 24.83
C HIS A 390 -18.90 -17.01 25.67
N ASP A 391 -19.97 -16.26 25.37
CA ASP A 391 -20.36 -15.03 26.07
C ASP A 391 -19.24 -13.97 26.16
N ILE A 392 -18.31 -13.95 25.19
CA ILE A 392 -17.27 -12.91 25.11
C ILE A 392 -17.91 -11.60 24.67
N PHE A 393 -17.74 -10.56 25.48
CA PHE A 393 -18.29 -9.25 25.19
C PHE A 393 -17.39 -8.49 24.22
N MET A 394 -17.72 -8.56 22.93
CA MET A 394 -17.06 -7.76 21.91
C MET A 394 -17.53 -6.30 21.99
N CYS A 395 -16.60 -5.36 21.79
CA CYS A 395 -16.94 -3.95 21.77
C CYS A 395 -17.97 -3.64 20.67
N HIS A 396 -18.93 -2.74 20.98
CA HIS A 396 -19.95 -2.32 20.02
C HIS A 396 -19.34 -1.80 18.71
N LYS A 397 -18.29 -0.98 18.82
CA LYS A 397 -17.48 -0.55 17.69
C LYS A 397 -16.19 -1.37 17.63
N GLN A 398 -15.98 -2.04 16.50
CA GLN A 398 -14.74 -2.75 16.22
C GLN A 398 -13.74 -1.77 15.60
N GLU A 399 -12.72 -1.39 16.36
CA GLU A 399 -11.73 -0.42 15.90
C GLU A 399 -10.35 -0.70 16.50
N PRO A 400 -9.28 -0.10 15.92
CA PRO A 400 -7.92 -0.30 16.40
C PRO A 400 -7.71 0.22 17.81
N ARG A 401 -6.82 -0.46 18.55
CA ARG A 401 -6.49 -0.16 19.94
C ARG A 401 -6.10 1.28 20.23
N THR A 402 -5.36 1.93 19.33
CA THR A 402 -4.90 3.33 19.52
C THR A 402 -6.07 4.31 19.53
N ILE A 403 -7.12 4.03 18.75
CA ILE A 403 -8.33 4.85 18.76
C ILE A 403 -9.06 4.70 20.09
N ARG A 404 -9.22 3.46 20.56
CA ARG A 404 -9.82 3.16 21.87
C ARG A 404 -9.01 3.73 23.03
N LEU A 405 -7.68 3.76 22.93
CA LEU A 405 -6.78 4.39 23.89
C LEU A 405 -7.12 5.86 24.08
N PHE A 406 -7.16 6.62 22.98
CA PHE A 406 -7.42 8.05 23.06
C PHE A 406 -8.83 8.36 23.53
N GLN A 407 -9.82 7.57 23.12
CA GLN A 407 -11.17 7.66 23.68
C GLN A 407 -11.19 7.41 25.19
N ALA A 408 -10.49 6.39 25.68
CA ALA A 408 -10.40 6.08 27.12
C ALA A 408 -9.68 7.19 27.91
N MET A 409 -8.80 7.95 27.25
CA MET A 409 -8.15 9.14 27.81
C MET A 409 -9.01 10.41 27.72
N GLY A 410 -10.22 10.33 27.15
CA GLY A 410 -11.16 11.46 27.04
C GLY A 410 -11.04 12.28 25.75
N TYR A 411 -10.23 11.86 24.79
CA TYR A 411 -10.19 12.48 23.47
C TYR A 411 -11.29 11.89 22.58
N ASP A 412 -12.31 12.68 22.28
CA ASP A 412 -13.24 12.34 21.20
C ASP A 412 -12.66 12.82 19.86
N GLY A 413 -12.84 12.05 18.78
CA GLY A 413 -12.27 12.37 17.46
C GLY A 413 -12.83 13.65 16.82
N SER A 414 -13.62 14.45 17.56
CA SER A 414 -14.25 15.67 17.05
C SER A 414 -13.23 16.77 16.71
N TYR A 415 -12.11 16.81 17.43
CA TYR A 415 -11.00 17.74 17.17
C TYR A 415 -10.39 17.59 15.77
N HIS A 416 -10.34 16.36 15.24
CA HIS A 416 -9.86 16.10 13.88
C HIS A 416 -10.75 16.76 12.81
N ASN A 417 -12.07 16.85 13.03
CA ASN A 417 -12.98 17.51 12.09
C ASN A 417 -12.82 19.03 12.08
N LEU A 418 -12.43 19.64 13.21
CA LEU A 418 -12.17 21.07 13.32
C LEU A 418 -10.86 21.48 12.63
N VAL A 419 -9.80 20.66 12.75
CA VAL A 419 -8.52 20.91 12.07
C VAL A 419 -8.69 20.80 10.54
N LYS A 420 -9.50 19.85 10.04
CA LYS A 420 -9.83 19.76 8.61
C LYS A 420 -10.63 20.95 8.06
N GLN A 421 -11.35 21.69 8.90
CA GLN A 421 -12.10 22.88 8.48
C GLN A 421 -11.25 24.16 8.52
N SER A 422 -10.06 24.12 9.12
CA SER A 422 -9.23 25.28 9.40
C SER A 422 -7.95 25.35 8.53
N GLY A 423 -7.70 24.35 7.68
CA GLY A 423 -6.47 24.18 6.89
C GLY A 423 -6.69 24.21 5.39
#